data_AF-A0A1E4P6K8-F1
#
_entry.id   AF-A0A1E4P6K8-F1
#
_cell.length_a   1.000
_cell.length_b   1.000
_cell.length_c   1.000
_cell.angle_alpha   90.00
_cell.angle_beta   90.00
_cell.angle_gamma   90.00
#
_symmetry.space_group_name_H-M   'P 1'
#
loop_
_entity.id
_entity.type
_entity.pdbx_description
1 polymer ?
#
loop_
_entity_poly.entity_id
_entity_poly.type
_entity_poly.pdbx_seq_one_letter_code
_entity_poly.pdbx_strand_id
1 'polypeptide(L)'
;MRQVVLALALIAGLVLAVAAWLWGPPVWAAQRRARLRRQPFPAAWREVLRERWPYFAQLPPDLQLQLKEHIKAFVAEKPFIGCNGLEVTEEMRVLIAAQASLLLLNRRAGLFNGLRQVLVYPGAFVVDRVQNDAAGLVREGRQVLLGESWQRGQVVLSWDDVLAGAADPADGRNVVIHEFAHQLDQESGAANGAPFLGRRDRYARWAATLGAAFARLQRQVALGEPTLIDAYGATSPAEFFAVASEVFFEQPRALAAEQPALFAELAGFYRVDPLSW
;
A
#
# COMPACT_ATOMS: atom_id res chain seq x y z
N MET A 1 33.87 15.75 45.83
CA MET A 1 34.24 15.89 44.41
C MET A 1 34.17 14.58 43.62
N ARG A 2 34.92 13.52 44.00
CA ARG A 2 34.92 12.22 43.29
C ARG A 2 33.53 11.59 43.08
N GLN A 3 32.69 11.56 44.12
CA GLN A 3 31.35 10.98 44.03
C GLN A 3 30.42 11.74 43.07
N VAL A 4 30.54 13.07 43.02
CA VAL A 4 29.77 13.92 42.09
C VAL A 4 30.21 13.67 40.65
N VAL A 5 31.52 13.55 40.40
CA VAL A 5 32.05 13.24 39.06
C VAL A 5 31.61 11.84 38.59
N LEU A 6 31.62 10.84 39.49
CA LEU A 6 31.11 9.49 39.20
C LEU A 6 29.62 9.48 38.89
N ALA A 7 28.81 10.21 39.67
CA ALA A 7 27.37 10.33 39.42
C ALA A 7 27.07 11.01 38.07
N LEU A 8 27.78 12.09 37.75
CA LEU A 8 27.63 12.78 36.46
C LEU A 8 28.05 11.89 35.28
N ALA A 9 29.11 11.09 35.41
CA ALA A 9 29.54 10.16 34.37
C ALA A 9 28.51 9.04 34.14
N LEU A 10 27.91 8.50 35.20
CA LEU A 10 26.85 7.49 35.10
C LEU A 10 25.58 8.05 34.44
N ILE A 11 25.17 9.27 34.80
CA ILE A 11 24.02 9.93 34.18
C ILE A 11 24.31 10.18 32.69
N ALA A 12 25.49 10.69 32.34
CA ALA A 12 25.88 10.89 30.94
C ALA A 12 25.89 9.58 30.14
N GLY A 13 26.41 8.49 30.73
CA GLY A 13 26.39 7.16 30.13
C GLY A 13 24.96 6.64 29.89
N LEU A 14 24.07 6.83 30.86
CA LEU A 14 22.66 6.46 30.73
C LEU A 14 21.95 7.27 29.65
N VAL A 15 22.17 8.60 29.59
CA VAL A 15 21.62 9.48 28.56
C VAL A 15 22.09 9.05 27.17
N LEU A 16 23.37 8.74 27.01
CA LEU A 16 23.91 8.23 25.75
C LEU A 16 23.33 6.87 25.36
N ALA A 17 23.17 5.96 26.32
CA ALA A 17 22.55 4.65 26.07
C ALA A 17 21.07 4.79 25.66
N VAL A 18 20.31 5.66 26.33
CA VAL A 18 18.91 5.94 25.98
C VAL A 18 18.82 6.63 24.62
N ALA A 19 19.70 7.59 24.32
CA ALA A 19 19.74 8.24 23.00
C ALA A 19 20.10 7.23 21.89
N ALA A 20 21.09 6.36 22.12
CA ALA A 20 21.45 5.30 21.19
C ALA A 20 20.33 4.27 21.00
N TRP A 21 19.59 3.93 22.04
CA TRP A 21 18.44 3.03 21.96
C TRP A 21 17.27 3.66 21.19
N LEU A 22 16.96 4.93 21.43
CA LEU A 22 15.88 5.64 20.74
C LEU A 22 16.23 5.93 19.27
N TRP A 23 17.48 6.32 18.96
CA TRP A 23 17.85 6.83 17.63
C TRP A 23 18.67 5.84 16.81
N GLY A 24 19.25 4.80 17.41
CA GLY A 24 20.04 3.78 16.72
C GLY A 24 19.26 3.02 15.65
N PRO A 25 18.08 2.44 15.96
CA PRO A 25 17.29 1.69 14.99
C PRO A 25 16.90 2.49 13.72
N PRO A 26 16.34 3.72 13.80
CA PRO A 26 16.00 4.49 12.60
C PRO A 26 17.23 4.93 11.80
N VAL A 27 18.35 5.28 12.47
CA VAL A 27 19.60 5.64 11.80
C VAL A 27 20.19 4.44 11.07
N TRP A 28 20.22 3.26 11.71
CA TRP A 28 20.71 2.03 11.10
C TRP A 28 19.86 1.60 9.90
N ALA A 29 18.54 1.67 10.02
CA ALA A 29 17.63 1.41 8.89
C ALA A 29 17.89 2.39 7.73
N ALA A 30 18.03 3.69 8.01
CA ALA A 30 18.34 4.69 6.99
C ALA A 30 19.70 4.44 6.31
N GLN A 31 20.73 4.05 7.05
CA GLN A 31 22.05 3.70 6.51
C GLN A 31 21.99 2.42 5.66
N ARG A 32 21.27 1.39 6.11
CA ARG A 32 21.04 0.16 5.33
C ARG A 32 20.34 0.47 4.02
N ARG A 33 19.29 1.31 4.04
CA ARG A 33 18.61 1.78 2.82
C ARG A 33 19.53 2.57 1.92
N ALA A 34 20.34 3.49 2.46
CA ALA A 34 21.31 4.24 1.67
C ALA A 34 22.33 3.31 0.98
N ARG A 35 22.77 2.24 1.66
CA ARG A 35 23.63 1.22 1.07
C ARG A 35 22.91 0.43 -0.03
N LEU A 36 21.67 -0.01 0.20
CA LEU A 36 20.86 -0.70 -0.82
C LEU A 36 20.57 0.18 -2.05
N ARG A 37 20.34 1.47 -1.85
CA ARG A 37 20.13 2.44 -2.96
C ARG A 37 21.35 2.51 -3.88
N ARG A 38 22.57 2.48 -3.31
CA ARG A 38 23.83 2.47 -4.07
C ARG A 38 24.09 1.17 -4.83
N GLN A 39 23.46 0.06 -4.45
CA GLN A 39 23.61 -1.19 -5.19
C GLN A 39 22.86 -1.11 -6.53
N PRO A 40 23.39 -1.72 -7.60
CA PRO A 40 22.68 -1.80 -8.88
C PRO A 40 21.36 -2.56 -8.69
N PHE A 41 20.35 -2.18 -9.46
CA PHE A 41 19.10 -2.95 -9.50
C PHE A 41 19.36 -4.31 -10.15
N PRO A 42 19.07 -5.45 -9.49
CA PRO A 42 19.39 -6.77 -10.02
C PRO A 42 18.82 -7.02 -11.41
N ALA A 43 19.58 -7.69 -12.28
CA ALA A 43 19.14 -7.98 -13.65
C ALA A 43 17.90 -8.89 -13.67
N ALA A 44 17.88 -9.94 -12.84
CA ALA A 44 16.74 -10.84 -12.71
C ALA A 44 15.44 -10.11 -12.31
N TRP A 45 15.52 -9.11 -11.43
CA TRP A 45 14.35 -8.32 -11.05
C TRP A 45 13.83 -7.48 -12.21
N ARG A 46 14.74 -6.97 -13.05
CA ARG A 46 14.36 -6.20 -14.24
C ARG A 46 13.63 -7.08 -15.25
N GLU A 47 14.05 -8.33 -15.41
CA GLU A 47 13.36 -9.32 -16.24
C GLU A 47 11.94 -9.58 -15.72
N VAL A 48 11.78 -9.83 -14.41
CA VAL A 48 10.46 -10.00 -13.78
C VAL A 48 9.53 -8.81 -14.10
N LEU A 49 9.98 -7.57 -13.90
CA LEU A 49 9.15 -6.39 -14.19
C LEU A 49 8.79 -6.28 -15.66
N ARG A 50 9.75 -6.57 -16.56
CA ARG A 50 9.56 -6.50 -18.01
C ARG A 50 8.55 -7.53 -18.51
N GLU A 51 8.59 -8.74 -17.94
CA GLU A 51 7.77 -9.87 -18.39
C GLU A 51 6.39 -9.89 -17.74
N ARG A 52 6.28 -9.50 -16.47
CA ARG A 52 5.06 -9.67 -15.69
C ARG A 52 4.25 -8.40 -15.46
N TRP A 53 4.84 -7.22 -15.67
CA TRP A 53 4.16 -5.96 -15.36
C TRP A 53 4.40 -4.89 -16.43
N PRO A 54 3.65 -4.93 -17.57
CA PRO A 54 3.80 -4.01 -18.69
C PRO A 54 3.76 -2.54 -18.29
N TYR A 55 3.06 -2.23 -17.21
CA TYR A 55 2.96 -0.90 -16.62
C TYR A 55 4.30 -0.25 -16.30
N PHE A 56 5.30 -1.06 -15.92
CA PHE A 56 6.64 -0.56 -15.61
C PHE A 56 7.27 0.18 -16.81
N ALA A 57 6.96 -0.24 -18.04
CA ALA A 57 7.49 0.38 -19.25
C ALA A 57 6.82 1.72 -19.59
N GLN A 58 5.61 1.98 -19.07
CA GLN A 58 4.88 3.24 -19.26
C GLN A 58 5.42 4.34 -18.34
N LEU A 59 5.96 3.97 -17.18
CA LEU A 59 6.48 4.95 -16.22
C LEU A 59 7.61 5.82 -16.84
N PRO A 60 7.58 7.15 -16.61
CA PRO A 60 8.70 8.05 -16.88
C PRO A 60 10.03 7.55 -16.29
N PRO A 61 11.19 7.79 -16.95
CA PRO A 61 12.48 7.23 -16.52
C PRO A 61 12.90 7.57 -15.08
N ASP A 62 12.56 8.76 -14.61
CA ASP A 62 12.81 9.21 -13.24
C ASP A 62 11.94 8.46 -12.23
N LEU A 63 10.66 8.24 -12.55
CA LEU A 63 9.75 7.42 -11.73
C LEU A 63 10.18 5.94 -11.74
N GLN A 64 10.64 5.41 -12.86
CA GLN A 64 11.21 4.05 -12.91
C GLN A 64 12.43 3.92 -11.98
N LEU A 65 13.29 4.94 -11.93
CA LEU A 65 14.45 4.93 -11.03
C LEU A 65 14.02 4.96 -9.57
N GLN A 66 13.08 5.85 -9.21
CA GLN A 66 12.51 5.90 -7.86
C GLN A 66 11.88 4.56 -7.48
N LEU A 67 11.05 3.99 -8.36
CA LEU A 67 10.38 2.72 -8.13
C LEU A 67 11.38 1.59 -7.82
N LYS A 68 12.48 1.51 -8.58
CA LYS A 68 13.56 0.53 -8.32
C LYS A 68 14.19 0.69 -6.94
N GLU A 69 14.31 1.92 -6.43
CA GLU A 69 14.80 2.17 -5.07
C GLU A 69 13.79 1.72 -4.01
N HIS A 70 12.50 1.99 -4.23
CA HIS A 70 11.43 1.54 -3.33
C HIS A 70 11.34 0.01 -3.30
N ILE A 71 11.39 -0.67 -4.45
CA ILE A 71 11.39 -2.14 -4.55
C ILE A 71 12.54 -2.74 -3.75
N LYS A 72 13.77 -2.23 -3.94
CA LYS A 72 14.95 -2.70 -3.16
C LYS A 72 14.75 -2.56 -1.66
N ALA A 73 14.24 -1.40 -1.22
CA ALA A 73 13.97 -1.19 0.20
C ALA A 73 12.86 -2.10 0.72
N PHE A 74 11.79 -2.29 -0.06
CA PHE A 74 10.66 -3.15 0.30
C PHE A 74 11.09 -4.60 0.46
N VAL A 75 11.72 -5.18 -0.57
CA VAL A 75 12.16 -6.58 -0.57
C VAL A 75 13.16 -6.86 0.55
N ALA A 76 14.05 -5.91 0.87
CA ALA A 76 15.06 -6.09 1.91
C ALA A 76 14.52 -5.97 3.34
N GLU A 77 13.40 -5.27 3.55
CA GLU A 77 12.92 -4.92 4.88
C GLU A 77 11.59 -5.55 5.26
N LYS A 78 10.78 -5.96 4.29
CA LYS A 78 9.50 -6.61 4.54
C LYS A 78 9.63 -8.12 4.36
N PRO A 79 9.31 -8.92 5.39
CA PRO A 79 9.22 -10.36 5.23
C PRO A 79 7.99 -10.72 4.39
N PHE A 80 8.19 -11.70 3.53
CA PHE A 80 7.14 -12.36 2.76
C PHE A 80 7.03 -13.79 3.27
N ILE A 81 5.81 -14.20 3.63
CA ILE A 81 5.55 -15.49 4.24
C ILE A 81 4.59 -16.23 3.32
N GLY A 82 5.01 -17.38 2.82
CA GLY A 82 4.15 -18.25 2.03
C GLY A 82 3.23 -19.04 2.94
N CYS A 83 1.96 -19.12 2.55
CA CYS A 83 0.92 -19.80 3.28
C CYS A 83 0.41 -21.00 2.47
N ASN A 84 -0.24 -21.96 3.14
CA ASN A 84 -0.75 -23.19 2.52
C ASN A 84 0.31 -23.97 1.71
N GLY A 85 1.54 -24.06 2.23
CA GLY A 85 2.63 -24.78 1.58
C GLY A 85 3.28 -24.04 0.40
N LEU A 86 2.86 -22.80 0.10
CA LEU A 86 3.52 -21.99 -0.92
C LEU A 86 4.94 -21.62 -0.47
N GLU A 87 5.92 -21.89 -1.32
CA GLU A 87 7.27 -21.35 -1.16
C GLU A 87 7.36 -20.00 -1.89
N VAL A 88 7.70 -18.94 -1.15
CA VAL A 88 7.78 -17.59 -1.74
C VAL A 88 9.02 -17.48 -2.62
N THR A 89 8.80 -17.25 -3.91
CA THR A 89 9.86 -17.04 -4.89
C THR A 89 10.33 -15.58 -4.92
N GLU A 90 11.48 -15.35 -5.55
CA GLU A 90 11.97 -13.98 -5.79
C GLU A 90 11.05 -13.18 -6.71
N GLU A 91 10.47 -13.82 -7.73
CA GLU A 91 9.46 -13.23 -8.62
C GLU A 91 8.28 -12.66 -7.83
N MET A 92 7.71 -13.43 -6.91
CA MET A 92 6.60 -12.99 -6.07
C MET A 92 6.96 -11.74 -5.26
N ARG A 93 8.13 -11.75 -4.61
CA ARG A 93 8.60 -10.63 -3.79
C ARG A 93 8.77 -9.36 -4.61
N VAL A 94 9.39 -9.48 -5.78
CA VAL A 94 9.65 -8.33 -6.67
C VAL A 94 8.36 -7.78 -7.24
N LEU A 95 7.47 -8.65 -7.73
CA LEU A 95 6.23 -8.23 -8.37
C LEU A 95 5.26 -7.55 -7.40
N ILE A 96 5.09 -8.11 -6.19
CA ILE A 96 4.30 -7.48 -5.12
C ILE A 96 4.95 -6.15 -4.71
N ALA A 97 6.26 -6.15 -4.47
CA ALA A 97 6.97 -4.94 -4.07
C ALA A 97 6.86 -3.83 -5.13
N ALA A 98 6.85 -4.16 -6.41
CA ALA A 98 6.75 -3.19 -7.49
C ALA A 98 5.38 -2.50 -7.52
N GLN A 99 4.30 -3.28 -7.51
CA GLN A 99 2.94 -2.75 -7.48
C GLN A 99 2.68 -1.93 -6.21
N ALA A 100 3.08 -2.44 -5.04
CA ALA A 100 2.96 -1.70 -3.78
C ALA A 100 3.80 -0.40 -3.77
N SER A 101 5.02 -0.44 -4.33
CA SER A 101 5.91 0.73 -4.35
C SER A 101 5.41 1.86 -5.23
N LEU A 102 4.49 1.59 -6.16
CA LEU A 102 3.84 2.60 -7.00
C LEU A 102 3.15 3.69 -6.16
N LEU A 103 2.46 3.27 -5.09
CA LEU A 103 1.74 4.15 -4.16
C LEU A 103 2.67 5.06 -3.34
N LEU A 104 3.98 4.80 -3.37
CA LEU A 104 4.99 5.51 -2.60
C LEU A 104 5.89 6.42 -3.45
N LEU A 105 5.67 6.49 -4.76
CA LEU A 105 6.44 7.37 -5.66
C LEU A 105 6.39 8.83 -5.20
N ASN A 106 7.46 9.59 -5.47
CA ASN A 106 7.63 10.99 -5.06
C ASN A 106 7.52 11.22 -3.53
N ARG A 107 7.72 10.16 -2.74
CA ARG A 107 7.95 10.20 -1.29
C ARG A 107 9.38 9.75 -1.02
N ARG A 108 9.93 10.15 0.14
CA ARG A 108 11.25 9.64 0.53
C ARG A 108 11.18 8.11 0.61
N ALA A 109 12.17 7.43 0.01
CA ALA A 109 12.28 5.98 0.02
C ALA A 109 12.02 5.41 1.42
N GLY A 110 10.85 4.80 1.56
CA GLY A 110 10.20 4.46 2.80
C GLY A 110 9.25 3.30 2.60
N LEU A 111 8.79 2.72 3.70
CA LEU A 111 7.84 1.63 3.69
C LEU A 111 6.52 2.15 4.23
N PHE A 112 5.44 1.44 3.91
CA PHE A 112 4.17 1.54 4.63
C PHE A 112 4.43 1.44 6.13
N ASN A 113 4.08 2.49 6.87
CA ASN A 113 4.25 2.53 8.31
C ASN A 113 3.26 1.54 8.93
N GLY A 114 3.70 0.79 9.94
CA GLY A 114 2.86 -0.23 10.56
C GLY A 114 2.83 -1.57 9.81
N LEU A 115 3.16 -1.64 8.51
CA LEU A 115 3.28 -2.93 7.80
C LEU A 115 4.40 -3.78 8.40
N ARG A 116 4.07 -4.99 8.88
CA ARG A 116 5.00 -5.94 9.49
C ARG A 116 5.40 -7.05 8.52
N GLN A 117 4.46 -7.57 7.73
CA GLN A 117 4.70 -8.70 6.82
C GLN A 117 3.66 -8.77 5.71
N VAL A 118 4.03 -9.46 4.62
CA VAL A 118 3.12 -9.83 3.53
C VAL A 118 2.92 -11.34 3.57
N LEU A 119 1.67 -11.78 3.68
CA LEU A 119 1.28 -13.19 3.60
C LEU A 119 0.85 -13.50 2.16
N VAL A 120 1.39 -14.55 1.56
CA VAL A 120 1.13 -14.92 0.17
C VAL A 120 0.52 -16.33 0.14
N TYR A 121 -0.68 -16.44 -0.40
CA TYR A 121 -1.39 -17.70 -0.63
C TYR A 121 -1.33 -18.07 -2.12
N PRO A 122 -1.38 -19.36 -2.48
CA PRO A 122 -1.29 -19.78 -3.89
C PRO A 122 -2.46 -19.26 -4.74
N GLY A 123 -3.70 -19.40 -4.26
CA GLY A 123 -4.92 -19.00 -4.98
C GLY A 123 -5.94 -18.35 -4.04
N ALA A 124 -7.15 -18.10 -4.53
CA ALA A 124 -8.23 -17.54 -3.71
C ALA A 124 -8.50 -18.47 -2.51
N PHE A 125 -8.52 -17.90 -1.31
CA PHE A 125 -8.74 -18.64 -0.07
C PHE A 125 -9.90 -18.04 0.69
N VAL A 126 -10.71 -18.90 1.31
CA VAL A 126 -11.64 -18.51 2.36
C VAL A 126 -10.84 -18.51 3.65
N VAL A 127 -10.67 -17.35 4.28
CA VAL A 127 -10.22 -17.33 5.68
C VAL A 127 -11.44 -17.65 6.52
N ASP A 128 -11.46 -18.82 7.12
CA ASP A 128 -12.33 -19.08 8.26
C ASP A 128 -11.89 -18.15 9.40
N ARG A 129 -12.53 -17.00 9.50
CA ARG A 129 -12.45 -16.17 10.69
C ARG A 129 -13.47 -16.71 11.67
N VAL A 130 -12.99 -17.29 12.76
CA VAL A 130 -13.81 -17.51 13.96
C VAL A 130 -14.19 -16.13 14.51
N GLN A 131 -15.27 -15.55 13.98
CA GLN A 131 -16.11 -14.66 14.75
C GLN A 131 -17.14 -15.56 15.43
N ASN A 132 -17.11 -15.62 16.76
CA ASN A 132 -18.23 -16.19 17.50
C ASN A 132 -19.40 -15.21 17.41
N ASP A 133 -20.22 -15.36 16.38
CA ASP A 133 -21.58 -14.81 16.34
C ASP A 133 -22.58 -15.92 15.97
N ALA A 134 -23.74 -15.86 16.61
CA ALA A 134 -24.64 -17.00 16.88
C ALA A 134 -25.50 -17.50 15.70
N ALA A 135 -25.13 -17.26 14.44
CA ALA A 135 -25.94 -17.64 13.29
C ALA A 135 -25.08 -18.12 12.11
N GLY A 136 -24.70 -19.41 12.14
CA GLY A 136 -23.84 -20.05 11.15
C GLY A 136 -24.47 -20.20 9.76
N LEU A 137 -24.38 -19.15 8.94
CA LEU A 137 -24.66 -19.21 7.50
C LEU A 137 -23.39 -18.89 6.71
N VAL A 138 -22.88 -19.90 5.98
CA VAL A 138 -21.75 -19.77 5.06
C VAL A 138 -22.29 -19.42 3.66
N ARG A 139 -21.83 -18.31 3.08
CA ARG A 139 -22.03 -18.01 1.66
C ARG A 139 -20.72 -18.24 0.91
N GLU A 140 -20.76 -19.10 -0.11
CA GLU A 140 -19.70 -19.20 -1.11
C GLU A 140 -19.71 -17.93 -1.96
N GLY A 141 -18.76 -17.04 -1.68
CA GLY A 141 -18.52 -15.83 -2.45
C GLY A 141 -17.10 -15.35 -2.18
N ARG A 142 -16.34 -15.13 -3.26
CA ARG A 142 -15.04 -14.46 -3.26
C ARG A 142 -15.26 -13.03 -2.79
N GLN A 143 -15.30 -12.80 -1.48
CA GLN A 143 -15.61 -11.51 -0.91
C GLN A 143 -14.72 -11.18 0.27
N VAL A 144 -14.12 -10.01 0.09
CA VAL A 144 -13.23 -9.25 0.95
C VAL A 144 -13.70 -9.30 2.39
N LEU A 145 -12.77 -9.75 3.22
CA LEU A 145 -12.91 -9.84 4.66
C LEU A 145 -13.12 -8.43 5.22
N LEU A 146 -14.38 -8.15 5.57
CA LEU A 146 -14.88 -6.96 6.24
C LEU A 146 -13.83 -6.26 7.12
N GLY A 147 -13.74 -4.94 6.90
CA GLY A 147 -12.69 -4.00 7.32
C GLY A 147 -12.43 -3.81 8.82
N GLU A 148 -12.52 -4.85 9.65
CA GLU A 148 -12.18 -4.77 11.08
C GLU A 148 -11.23 -5.85 11.59
N SER A 149 -10.82 -6.85 10.78
CA SER A 149 -10.00 -7.95 11.33
C SER A 149 -8.71 -8.28 10.57
N TRP A 150 -8.31 -7.48 9.58
CA TRP A 150 -6.90 -7.52 9.15
C TRP A 150 -6.07 -6.98 10.31
N GLN A 151 -5.29 -7.84 10.96
CA GLN A 151 -4.50 -7.42 12.10
C GLN A 151 -3.54 -6.31 11.67
N ARG A 152 -3.54 -5.19 12.40
CA ARG A 152 -2.67 -4.02 12.13
C ARG A 152 -1.31 -4.47 11.63
N GLY A 153 -0.97 -4.11 10.40
CA GLY A 153 0.33 -4.40 9.81
C GLY A 153 0.50 -5.74 9.11
N GLN A 154 -0.56 -6.40 8.67
CA GLN A 154 -0.45 -7.55 7.75
C GLN A 154 -1.21 -7.24 6.46
N VAL A 155 -0.56 -7.55 5.34
CA VAL A 155 -1.20 -7.60 4.01
C VAL A 155 -1.26 -9.05 3.59
N VAL A 156 -2.40 -9.49 3.06
CA VAL A 156 -2.60 -10.87 2.62
C VAL A 156 -3.02 -10.87 1.17
N LEU A 157 -2.31 -11.65 0.36
CA LEU A 157 -2.48 -11.66 -1.08
C LEU A 157 -2.62 -13.09 -1.58
N SER A 158 -3.49 -13.29 -2.57
CA SER A 158 -3.45 -14.46 -3.43
C SER A 158 -2.45 -14.20 -4.56
N TRP A 159 -1.58 -15.16 -4.84
CA TRP A 159 -0.61 -15.06 -5.92
C TRP A 159 -1.28 -14.99 -7.29
N ASP A 160 -2.36 -15.76 -7.50
CA ASP A 160 -3.17 -15.69 -8.72
C ASP A 160 -3.72 -14.27 -8.96
N ASP A 161 -4.24 -13.62 -7.91
CA ASP A 161 -4.78 -12.26 -8.01
C ASP A 161 -3.66 -11.21 -8.22
N VAL A 162 -2.47 -11.43 -7.64
CA VAL A 162 -1.28 -10.59 -7.86
C VAL A 162 -0.80 -10.67 -9.31
N LEU A 163 -0.81 -11.86 -9.90
CA LEU A 163 -0.45 -12.06 -11.31
C LEU A 163 -1.49 -11.44 -12.24
N ALA A 164 -2.78 -11.63 -11.94
CA ALA A 164 -3.87 -11.06 -12.72
C ALA A 164 -3.79 -9.52 -12.75
N GLY A 165 -3.68 -8.87 -11.59
CA GLY A 165 -3.57 -7.41 -11.50
C GLY A 165 -2.26 -6.85 -12.09
N ALA A 166 -1.21 -7.65 -12.21
CA ALA A 166 0.00 -7.23 -12.91
C ALA A 166 -0.10 -7.36 -14.44
N ALA A 167 -0.91 -8.28 -14.94
CA ALA A 167 -0.95 -8.62 -16.36
C ALA A 167 -1.67 -7.56 -17.21
N ASP A 168 -2.76 -6.99 -16.71
CA ASP A 168 -3.53 -5.96 -17.40
C ASP A 168 -3.59 -4.66 -16.57
N PRO A 169 -2.79 -3.64 -16.89
CA PRO A 169 -2.78 -2.40 -16.14
C PRO A 169 -3.90 -1.43 -16.53
N ALA A 170 -4.91 -1.86 -17.28
CA ALA A 170 -5.99 -1.01 -17.78
C ALA A 170 -7.40 -1.51 -17.39
N ASP A 171 -7.52 -2.62 -16.67
CA ASP A 171 -8.82 -3.19 -16.28
C ASP A 171 -9.41 -2.55 -15.01
N GLY A 172 -8.63 -1.75 -14.28
CA GLY A 172 -9.06 -1.02 -13.09
C GLY A 172 -9.14 -1.89 -11.83
N ARG A 173 -8.47 -3.05 -11.81
CA ARG A 173 -8.50 -4.03 -10.74
C ARG A 173 -7.10 -4.51 -10.40
N ASN A 174 -6.65 -4.14 -9.21
CA ASN A 174 -5.33 -4.51 -8.71
C ASN A 174 -5.34 -4.73 -7.21
N VAL A 175 -5.39 -6.00 -6.81
CA VAL A 175 -5.42 -6.40 -5.40
C VAL A 175 -4.22 -5.85 -4.61
N VAL A 176 -3.05 -5.71 -5.23
CA VAL A 176 -1.89 -5.15 -4.53
C VAL A 176 -2.09 -3.67 -4.28
N ILE A 177 -2.53 -2.89 -5.27
CA ILE A 177 -2.84 -1.47 -5.07
C ILE A 177 -3.93 -1.32 -4.00
N HIS A 178 -4.98 -2.14 -4.07
CA HIS A 178 -6.09 -2.15 -3.12
C HIS A 178 -5.64 -2.36 -1.66
N GLU A 179 -4.98 -3.47 -1.38
CA GLU A 179 -4.57 -3.84 -0.03
C GLU A 179 -3.54 -2.85 0.55
N PHE A 180 -2.66 -2.32 -0.30
CA PHE A 180 -1.68 -1.33 0.12
C PHE A 180 -2.26 0.08 0.24
N ALA A 181 -3.36 0.41 -0.44
CA ALA A 181 -4.14 1.62 -0.15
C ALA A 181 -4.74 1.55 1.26
N HIS A 182 -5.27 0.40 1.68
CA HIS A 182 -5.69 0.21 3.08
C HIS A 182 -4.53 0.38 4.07
N GLN A 183 -3.31 -0.07 3.75
CA GLN A 183 -2.15 0.20 4.61
C GLN A 183 -1.89 1.70 4.77
N LEU A 184 -2.08 2.51 3.73
CA LEU A 184 -1.95 3.97 3.82
C LEU A 184 -3.09 4.60 4.64
N ASP A 185 -4.31 4.10 4.50
CA ASP A 185 -5.48 4.56 5.27
C ASP A 185 -5.28 4.32 6.77
N GLN A 186 -4.75 3.15 7.11
CA GLN A 186 -4.51 2.73 8.50
C GLN A 186 -3.31 3.42 9.17
N GLU A 187 -2.49 4.20 8.47
CA GLU A 187 -1.34 4.89 9.08
C GLU A 187 -1.77 5.87 10.20
N SER A 188 -2.97 6.44 10.10
CA SER A 188 -3.54 7.35 11.11
C SER A 188 -4.46 6.67 12.13
N GLY A 189 -4.68 5.36 12.04
CA GLY A 189 -5.55 4.63 12.97
C GLY A 189 -6.43 3.57 12.29
N ALA A 190 -7.72 3.58 12.61
CA ALA A 190 -8.68 2.71 11.95
C ALA A 190 -8.92 3.18 10.51
N ALA A 191 -9.15 2.23 9.61
CA ALA A 191 -9.48 2.53 8.21
C ALA A 191 -10.80 3.30 8.13
N ASN A 192 -10.79 4.44 7.45
CA ASN A 192 -11.95 5.30 7.28
C ASN A 192 -11.97 6.03 5.93
N GLY A 193 -11.10 5.63 5.00
CA GLY A 193 -10.94 6.26 3.70
C GLY A 193 -10.22 7.60 3.74
N ALA A 194 -9.53 7.93 4.85
CA ALA A 194 -8.80 9.18 5.04
C ALA A 194 -7.37 8.89 5.54
N PRO A 195 -6.42 8.60 4.63
CA PRO A 195 -5.03 8.32 4.97
C PRO A 195 -4.34 9.53 5.63
N PHE A 196 -3.09 9.37 6.05
CA PHE A 196 -2.34 10.48 6.61
C PHE A 196 -2.12 11.61 5.57
N LEU A 197 -2.90 12.68 5.69
CA LEU A 197 -2.82 13.86 4.81
C LEU A 197 -1.91 14.95 5.36
N GLY A 198 -1.26 14.77 6.51
CA GLY A 198 -0.27 15.69 7.08
C GLY A 198 -0.79 17.02 7.63
N ARG A 199 -1.62 17.78 6.89
CA ARG A 199 -2.16 19.08 7.30
C ARG A 199 -3.68 19.02 7.46
N ARG A 200 -4.20 19.71 8.49
CA ARG A 200 -5.64 19.75 8.83
C ARG A 200 -6.53 20.27 7.70
N ASP A 201 -6.10 21.28 6.95
CA ASP A 201 -6.91 21.85 5.85
C ASP A 201 -7.10 20.88 4.68
N ARG A 202 -6.19 19.90 4.51
CA ARG A 202 -6.35 18.85 3.48
C ARG A 202 -7.46 17.88 3.85
N TYR A 203 -7.67 17.60 5.13
CA TYR A 203 -8.77 16.70 5.56
C TYR A 203 -10.14 17.25 5.20
N ALA A 204 -10.37 18.56 5.31
CA ALA A 204 -11.65 19.15 4.93
C ALA A 204 -11.93 19.01 3.42
N ARG A 205 -10.93 19.30 2.57
CA ARG A 205 -11.06 19.14 1.11
C ARG A 205 -11.22 17.67 0.72
N TRP A 206 -10.39 16.79 1.29
CA TRP A 206 -10.46 15.35 1.10
C TRP A 206 -11.85 14.79 1.43
N ALA A 207 -12.34 15.09 2.63
CA ALA A 207 -13.65 14.62 3.07
C ALA A 207 -14.78 15.12 2.17
N ALA A 208 -14.72 16.38 1.72
CA ALA A 208 -15.70 16.93 0.78
C ALA A 208 -15.65 16.22 -0.58
N THR A 209 -14.45 16.07 -1.17
CA THR A 209 -14.26 15.49 -2.51
C THR A 209 -14.57 13.99 -2.52
N LEU A 210 -13.93 13.21 -1.66
CA LEU A 210 -14.13 11.75 -1.62
C LEU A 210 -15.51 11.40 -1.09
N GLY A 211 -16.04 12.15 -0.11
CA GLY A 211 -17.41 11.95 0.38
C GLY A 211 -18.46 12.18 -0.70
N ALA A 212 -18.30 13.23 -1.53
CA ALA A 212 -19.20 13.47 -2.65
C ALA A 212 -19.10 12.38 -3.73
N ALA A 213 -17.88 11.93 -4.05
CA ALA A 213 -17.65 10.87 -5.02
C ALA A 213 -18.19 9.50 -4.55
N PHE A 214 -17.99 9.17 -3.27
CA PHE A 214 -18.56 7.98 -2.63
C PHE A 214 -20.08 8.01 -2.66
N ALA A 215 -20.71 9.13 -2.25
CA ALA A 215 -22.16 9.28 -2.31
C ALA A 215 -22.69 9.22 -3.75
N ARG A 216 -21.92 9.69 -4.74
CA ARG A 216 -22.27 9.53 -6.17
C ARG A 216 -22.28 8.05 -6.52
N LEU A 217 -21.20 7.32 -6.23
CA LEU A 217 -21.10 5.89 -6.52
C LEU A 217 -22.25 5.10 -5.89
N GLN A 218 -22.56 5.35 -4.60
CA GLN A 218 -23.69 4.69 -3.92
C GLN A 218 -25.03 4.90 -4.64
N ARG A 219 -25.29 6.12 -5.13
CA ARG A 219 -26.52 6.40 -5.91
C ARG A 219 -26.53 5.66 -7.24
N GLN A 220 -25.41 5.68 -7.98
CA GLN A 220 -25.30 4.99 -9.28
C GLN A 220 -25.54 3.48 -9.11
N VAL A 221 -24.92 2.87 -8.10
CA VAL A 221 -25.11 1.45 -7.76
C VAL A 221 -26.56 1.15 -7.38
N ALA A 222 -27.19 1.99 -6.55
CA ALA A 222 -28.59 1.81 -6.15
C ALA A 222 -29.57 1.90 -7.34
N LEU A 223 -29.22 2.65 -8.37
CA LEU A 223 -29.99 2.80 -9.60
C LEU A 223 -29.63 1.75 -10.68
N GLY A 224 -28.64 0.90 -10.43
CA GLY A 224 -28.15 -0.07 -11.42
C GLY A 224 -27.44 0.57 -12.61
N GLU A 225 -26.92 1.80 -12.45
CA GLU A 225 -26.19 2.50 -13.50
C GLU A 225 -24.78 1.90 -13.66
N PRO A 226 -24.23 1.89 -14.90
CA PRO A 226 -22.82 1.59 -15.12
C PRO A 226 -21.92 2.54 -14.34
N THR A 227 -20.86 2.02 -13.74
CA THR A 227 -19.92 2.77 -12.91
C THR A 227 -18.49 2.48 -13.32
N LEU A 228 -17.66 3.52 -13.40
CA LEU A 228 -16.21 3.39 -13.63
C LEU A 228 -15.50 2.77 -12.42
N ILE A 229 -15.86 3.24 -11.22
CA ILE A 229 -15.37 2.68 -9.96
C ILE A 229 -16.26 1.50 -9.62
N ASP A 230 -15.66 0.32 -9.40
CA ASP A 230 -16.39 -0.91 -9.13
C ASP A 230 -17.39 -0.71 -7.97
N ALA A 231 -18.59 -1.32 -8.12
CA ALA A 231 -19.68 -1.20 -7.15
C ALA A 231 -19.27 -1.63 -5.73
N TYR A 232 -18.26 -2.49 -5.60
CA TYR A 232 -17.69 -2.85 -4.31
C TYR A 232 -17.19 -1.64 -3.51
N GLY A 233 -16.67 -0.60 -4.18
CA GLY A 233 -16.26 0.65 -3.56
C GLY A 233 -17.42 1.42 -2.89
N ALA A 234 -18.68 1.07 -3.16
CA ALA A 234 -19.85 1.66 -2.50
C ALA A 234 -20.08 1.13 -1.07
N THR A 235 -19.32 0.12 -0.64
CA THR A 235 -19.52 -0.60 0.63
C THR A 235 -19.15 0.25 1.85
N SER A 236 -17.99 0.91 1.82
CA SER A 236 -17.54 1.80 2.89
C SER A 236 -16.59 2.87 2.35
N PRO A 237 -16.36 3.97 3.08
CA PRO A 237 -15.36 4.96 2.68
C PRO A 237 -13.94 4.40 2.52
N ALA A 238 -13.57 3.39 3.32
CA ALA A 238 -12.28 2.73 3.21
C ALA A 238 -12.17 1.93 1.92
N GLU A 239 -13.19 1.14 1.58
CA GLU A 239 -13.26 0.41 0.30
C GLU A 239 -13.30 1.36 -0.88
N PHE A 240 -14.06 2.45 -0.77
CA PHE A 240 -14.10 3.48 -1.80
C PHE A 240 -12.71 4.03 -2.11
N PHE A 241 -11.92 4.35 -1.07
CA PHE A 241 -10.57 4.85 -1.26
C PHE A 241 -9.65 3.81 -1.93
N ALA A 242 -9.74 2.54 -1.54
CA ALA A 242 -8.95 1.47 -2.14
C ALA A 242 -9.30 1.25 -3.61
N VAL A 243 -10.59 1.09 -3.95
CA VAL A 243 -11.05 0.92 -5.34
C VAL A 243 -10.80 2.15 -6.19
N ALA A 244 -11.00 3.36 -5.66
CA ALA A 244 -10.64 4.58 -6.37
C ALA A 244 -9.14 4.69 -6.63
N SER A 245 -8.29 4.10 -5.78
CA SER A 245 -6.84 4.05 -5.98
C SER A 245 -6.46 3.09 -7.11
N GLU A 246 -7.11 1.94 -7.23
CA GLU A 246 -6.95 1.02 -8.38
C GLU A 246 -7.25 1.75 -9.69
N VAL A 247 -8.43 2.36 -9.78
CA VAL A 247 -8.87 3.12 -10.96
C VAL A 247 -7.96 4.31 -11.24
N PHE A 248 -7.43 4.99 -10.21
CA PHE A 248 -6.52 6.12 -10.39
C PHE A 248 -5.23 5.73 -11.10
N PHE A 249 -4.66 4.56 -10.78
CA PHE A 249 -3.46 4.10 -11.47
C PHE A 249 -3.82 3.46 -12.82
N GLU A 250 -4.82 2.61 -12.90
CA GLU A 250 -5.03 1.78 -14.09
C GLU A 250 -5.91 2.42 -15.17
N GLN A 251 -6.87 3.26 -14.77
CA GLN A 251 -7.77 3.97 -15.70
C GLN A 251 -7.75 5.50 -15.49
N PRO A 252 -6.56 6.15 -15.46
CA PRO A 252 -6.44 7.55 -15.08
C PRO A 252 -7.19 8.49 -16.03
N ARG A 253 -7.20 8.17 -17.34
CA ARG A 253 -7.90 8.97 -18.36
C ARG A 253 -9.41 8.98 -18.13
N ALA A 254 -10.00 7.81 -17.85
CA ALA A 254 -11.42 7.70 -17.55
C ALA A 254 -11.75 8.43 -16.24
N LEU A 255 -10.93 8.26 -15.20
CA LEU A 255 -11.15 8.90 -13.91
C LEU A 255 -11.06 10.44 -14.01
N ALA A 256 -10.07 10.95 -14.73
CA ALA A 256 -9.90 12.38 -14.96
C ALA A 256 -11.06 12.99 -15.76
N ALA A 257 -11.63 12.23 -16.72
CA ALA A 257 -12.77 12.67 -17.51
C ALA A 257 -14.09 12.65 -16.71
N GLU A 258 -14.37 11.57 -15.98
CA GLU A 258 -15.64 11.37 -15.29
C GLU A 258 -15.72 12.00 -13.90
N GLN A 259 -14.57 12.09 -13.20
CA GLN A 259 -14.46 12.58 -11.83
C GLN A 259 -13.18 13.41 -11.62
N PRO A 260 -13.04 14.57 -12.32
CA PRO A 260 -11.81 15.37 -12.31
C PRO A 260 -11.39 15.84 -10.90
N ALA A 261 -12.36 16.15 -10.03
CA ALA A 261 -12.06 16.55 -8.65
C ALA A 261 -11.45 15.40 -7.83
N LEU A 262 -11.98 14.18 -7.98
CA LEU A 262 -11.45 12.99 -7.33
C LEU A 262 -10.05 12.67 -7.85
N PHE A 263 -9.86 12.70 -9.17
CA PHE A 263 -8.56 12.51 -9.81
C PHE A 263 -7.53 13.50 -9.26
N ALA A 264 -7.85 14.79 -9.20
CA ALA A 264 -6.93 15.82 -8.70
C ALA A 264 -6.57 15.62 -7.22
N GLU A 265 -7.52 15.21 -6.38
CA GLU A 265 -7.26 14.96 -4.96
C GLU A 265 -6.36 13.73 -4.77
N LEU A 266 -6.59 12.65 -5.53
CA LEU A 266 -5.74 11.45 -5.53
C LEU A 266 -4.34 11.74 -6.10
N ALA A 267 -4.23 12.51 -7.18
CA ALA A 267 -2.95 12.97 -7.73
C ALA A 267 -2.16 13.80 -6.71
N GLY A 268 -2.84 14.68 -5.98
CA GLY A 268 -2.24 15.46 -4.89
C GLY A 268 -1.78 14.59 -3.72
N PHE A 269 -2.52 13.53 -3.39
CA PHE A 269 -2.16 12.57 -2.34
C PHE A 269 -0.99 11.68 -2.74
N TYR A 270 -1.07 10.98 -3.87
CA TYR A 270 -0.02 10.09 -4.37
C TYR A 270 1.19 10.84 -4.92
N ARG A 271 1.04 12.14 -5.22
CA ARG A 271 2.08 13.02 -5.78
C ARG A 271 2.58 12.56 -7.14
N VAL A 272 1.71 11.96 -7.91
CA VAL A 272 1.97 11.49 -9.27
C VAL A 272 0.81 11.88 -10.16
N ASP A 273 1.07 11.96 -11.45
CA ASP A 273 0.06 12.14 -12.48
C ASP A 273 0.17 10.96 -13.48
N PRO A 274 -0.66 9.92 -13.33
CA PRO A 274 -0.62 8.77 -14.25
C PRO A 274 -1.09 9.10 -15.67
N LEU A 275 -1.62 10.31 -15.94
CA LEU A 275 -1.90 10.73 -17.32
C LEU A 275 -0.62 11.01 -18.12
N SER A 276 0.53 11.16 -17.45
CA SER A 276 1.82 11.43 -18.08
C SER A 276 2.65 10.15 -18.31
N TRP A 277 2.05 8.97 -18.14
CA TRP A 277 2.69 7.66 -18.32
C TRP A 277 2.39 7.10 -19.71
#